data_AF-A0A5M7BX42-F1
#
_entry.id   AF-A0A5M7BX42-F1
#
_cell.length_a   1.000
_cell.length_b   1.000
_cell.length_c   1.000
_cell.angle_alpha   90.00
_cell.angle_beta   90.00
_cell.angle_gamma   90.00
#
_symmetry.space_group_name_H-M   'P 1'
#
loop_
_entity.id
_entity.type
_entity.pdbx_description
1 polymer ?
#
loop_
_entity_poly.entity_id
_entity_poly.type
_entity_poly.pdbx_seq_one_letter_code
_entity_poly.pdbx_strand_id
1 'polypeptide(L)'
;MVNPDTDRTSALHILENGPHAPRCPRGHGPLTAGPDDQAPTGVALSCPTCGHRRDTEVSMLNTLLNPGTARFDTPLRTDPTPPRPEVDPAEITAEIAAIQTDAREPLGKTAPETTRDSLDPDHFDFPDELPPPPRGQRPDGTIRTTGWLQLGRHPISSGIWAALAGAAPGLALVDLAAWLPLALPALTCTAWYATTRWLRPASPAINRERLRADELLPGDPVRLHGPIGPVGIVEQVTPDTEQHVRVRFTGGTHRVLPADARCHLVHLRA
;
A
#
# COMPACT_ATOMS: atom_id res chain seq x y z
N MET A 1 34.28 -13.19 -17.17
CA MET A 1 33.40 -14.37 -17.26
C MET A 1 32.67 -14.49 -15.94
N VAL A 2 31.39 -14.11 -15.90
CA VAL A 2 30.52 -14.29 -14.73
C VAL A 2 30.08 -15.76 -14.75
N ASN A 3 30.26 -16.48 -13.64
CA ASN A 3 29.94 -17.90 -13.54
C ASN A 3 28.41 -18.04 -13.33
N PRO A 4 27.63 -18.48 -14.34
CA PRO A 4 26.17 -18.48 -14.29
C PRO A 4 25.59 -19.49 -13.28
N ASP A 5 26.41 -20.37 -12.71
CA ASP A 5 25.97 -21.34 -11.71
C ASP A 5 25.78 -20.75 -10.31
N THR A 6 26.43 -19.62 -10.01
CA THR A 6 26.39 -19.02 -8.66
C THR A 6 25.04 -18.36 -8.33
N ASP A 7 24.34 -17.84 -9.34
CA ASP A 7 23.02 -17.20 -9.14
C ASP A 7 21.88 -18.22 -9.05
N ARG A 8 22.01 -19.37 -9.73
CA ARG A 8 21.01 -20.45 -9.66
C ARG A 8 20.90 -21.07 -8.27
N THR A 9 22.01 -21.10 -7.52
CA THR A 9 22.02 -21.62 -6.15
C THR A 9 21.20 -20.74 -5.21
N SER A 10 21.13 -19.42 -5.45
CA SER A 10 20.48 -18.49 -4.52
C SER A 10 18.95 -18.63 -4.51
N ALA A 11 18.31 -18.80 -5.67
CA ALA A 11 16.85 -18.90 -5.73
C ALA A 11 16.30 -20.21 -5.14
N LEU A 12 16.95 -21.34 -5.43
CA LEU A 12 16.58 -22.64 -4.85
C LEU A 12 16.85 -22.69 -3.35
N HIS A 13 17.96 -22.09 -2.90
CA HIS A 13 18.26 -22.00 -1.48
C HIS A 13 17.21 -21.18 -0.70
N ILE A 14 16.59 -20.17 -1.31
CA ILE A 14 15.46 -19.42 -0.70
C ILE A 14 14.21 -20.30 -0.58
N LEU A 15 13.93 -21.17 -1.56
CA LEU A 15 12.81 -22.11 -1.47
C LEU A 15 13.00 -23.14 -0.35
N GLU A 16 14.23 -23.56 -0.11
CA GLU A 16 14.55 -24.59 0.89
C GLU A 16 14.62 -24.03 2.31
N ASN A 17 15.13 -22.81 2.47
CA ASN A 17 15.45 -22.23 3.77
C ASN A 17 14.62 -20.97 4.12
N GLY A 18 13.72 -20.55 3.25
CA GLY A 18 12.85 -19.39 3.49
C GLY A 18 11.76 -19.67 4.52
N PRO A 19 11.18 -18.62 5.14
CA PRO A 19 10.09 -18.76 6.12
C PRO A 19 8.83 -19.41 5.54
N HIS A 20 8.71 -19.44 4.20
CA HIS A 20 7.60 -20.03 3.46
C HIS A 20 8.01 -21.30 2.68
N ALA A 21 9.10 -21.97 3.09
CA ALA A 21 9.53 -23.22 2.48
C ALA A 21 8.40 -24.27 2.53
N PRO A 22 8.00 -24.87 1.39
CA PRO A 22 6.95 -25.89 1.35
C PRO A 22 7.31 -27.06 2.27
N ARG A 23 6.38 -27.43 3.16
CA ARG A 23 6.60 -28.53 4.11
C ARG A 23 6.03 -29.84 3.60
N CYS A 24 6.66 -30.94 3.99
CA CYS A 24 6.14 -32.27 3.76
C CYS A 24 4.79 -32.44 4.49
N PRO A 25 3.72 -32.94 3.83
CA PRO A 25 2.41 -33.15 4.45
C PRO A 25 2.43 -34.19 5.59
N ARG A 26 3.51 -34.97 5.70
CA ARG A 26 3.74 -35.93 6.77
C ARG A 26 4.54 -35.37 7.95
N GLY A 27 4.91 -34.09 7.94
CA GLY A 27 5.59 -33.42 9.07
C GLY A 27 7.10 -33.59 9.15
N HIS A 28 7.76 -34.18 8.14
CA HIS A 28 9.22 -34.42 8.16
C HIS A 28 10.10 -33.17 7.96
N GLY A 29 9.52 -31.98 7.79
CA GLY A 29 10.25 -30.74 7.56
C GLY A 29 10.06 -30.15 6.15
N PRO A 30 10.91 -29.20 5.73
CA PRO A 30 10.85 -28.58 4.41
C PRO A 30 11.22 -29.58 3.30
N LEU A 31 10.67 -29.37 2.11
CA LEU A 31 11.03 -30.12 0.91
C LEU A 31 12.33 -29.54 0.30
N THR A 32 13.16 -30.41 -0.26
CA THR A 32 14.42 -30.05 -0.93
C THR A 32 14.20 -30.01 -2.44
N ALA A 33 14.73 -29.00 -3.11
CA ALA A 33 14.66 -28.87 -4.56
C ALA A 33 15.75 -29.74 -5.21
N GLY A 34 15.36 -30.52 -6.21
CA GLY A 34 16.30 -31.34 -6.97
C GLY A 34 15.91 -31.41 -8.45
N PRO A 35 16.88 -31.70 -9.34
CA PRO A 35 16.58 -31.97 -10.73
C PRO A 35 15.68 -33.20 -10.83
N ASP A 36 14.66 -33.11 -11.68
CA ASP A 36 13.70 -34.18 -11.91
C ASP A 36 13.22 -34.17 -13.35
N ASP A 37 13.62 -35.19 -14.11
CA ASP A 37 13.29 -35.35 -15.53
C ASP A 37 11.80 -35.60 -15.79
N GLN A 38 11.03 -35.95 -14.76
CA GLN A 38 9.57 -36.13 -14.85
C GLN A 38 8.81 -34.84 -14.56
N ALA A 39 9.45 -33.83 -13.97
CA ALA A 39 8.82 -32.54 -13.71
C ALA A 39 8.77 -31.70 -15.00
N PRO A 40 7.65 -31.03 -15.34
CA PRO A 40 7.56 -30.18 -16.53
C PRO A 40 8.61 -29.05 -16.58
N THR A 41 9.14 -28.68 -15.42
CA THR A 41 10.13 -27.62 -15.23
C THR A 41 11.56 -28.13 -15.06
N GLY A 42 11.77 -29.46 -15.07
CA GLY A 42 13.06 -30.10 -14.80
C GLY A 42 13.49 -30.06 -13.32
N VAL A 43 12.65 -29.53 -12.42
CA VAL A 43 12.93 -29.42 -10.98
C VAL A 43 11.68 -29.79 -10.18
N ALA A 44 11.83 -30.64 -9.17
CA ALA A 44 10.77 -30.98 -8.22
C ALA A 44 11.22 -30.75 -6.77
N LEU A 45 10.25 -30.54 -5.89
CA LEU A 45 10.46 -30.51 -4.45
C LEU A 45 10.19 -31.91 -3.90
N SER A 46 11.17 -32.49 -3.20
CA SER A 46 11.07 -33.83 -2.64
C SER A 46 11.42 -33.85 -1.15
N CYS A 47 10.71 -34.69 -0.40
CA CYS A 47 11.02 -34.92 1.01
C CYS A 47 12.15 -35.94 1.12
N PRO A 48 13.29 -35.61 1.74
CA PRO A 48 14.42 -36.53 1.85
C PRO A 48 14.11 -37.76 2.72
N THR A 49 13.14 -37.65 3.63
CA THR A 49 12.80 -38.72 4.58
C THR A 49 11.82 -39.74 4.00
N CYS A 50 10.78 -39.29 3.28
CA CYS A 50 9.69 -40.18 2.86
C CYS A 50 9.43 -40.19 1.36
N GLY A 51 10.24 -39.49 0.57
CA GLY A 51 10.12 -39.43 -0.89
C GLY A 51 8.86 -38.74 -1.40
N HIS A 52 8.10 -38.04 -0.55
CA HIS A 52 6.94 -37.28 -1.02
C HIS A 52 7.40 -36.21 -2.01
N ARG A 53 6.79 -36.21 -3.19
CA ARG A 53 7.16 -35.39 -4.34
C ARG A 53 6.07 -34.36 -4.62
N ARG A 54 6.48 -33.13 -4.91
CA ARG A 54 5.62 -32.04 -5.34
C ARG A 54 6.22 -31.38 -6.57
N ASP A 55 5.46 -31.33 -7.65
CA ASP A 55 5.87 -30.63 -8.87
C ASP A 55 5.96 -29.12 -8.62
N THR A 56 7.01 -28.49 -9.15
CA THR A 56 7.18 -27.05 -9.07
C THR A 56 6.40 -26.42 -10.23
N GLU A 57 5.34 -25.68 -9.92
CA GLU A 57 4.56 -24.99 -10.95
C GLU A 57 5.42 -23.95 -11.67
N VAL A 58 5.21 -23.81 -12.99
CA VAL A 58 5.90 -22.81 -13.82
C VAL A 58 5.68 -21.40 -13.28
N SER A 59 4.50 -21.11 -12.75
CA SER A 59 4.14 -19.84 -12.09
C SER A 59 5.04 -19.54 -10.88
N MET A 60 5.33 -20.55 -10.06
CA MET A 60 6.17 -20.43 -8.86
C MET A 60 7.63 -20.19 -9.24
N LEU A 61 8.13 -20.91 -10.25
CA LEU A 61 9.48 -20.70 -10.78
C LEU A 61 9.63 -19.33 -11.45
N ASN A 62 8.64 -18.89 -12.22
CA ASN A 62 8.68 -17.58 -12.87
C ASN A 62 8.65 -16.44 -11.84
N THR A 63 7.97 -16.66 -10.72
CA THR A 63 7.95 -15.75 -9.57
C THR A 63 9.32 -15.65 -8.89
N LEU A 64 10.03 -16.77 -8.75
CA LEU A 64 11.35 -16.81 -8.13
C LEU A 64 12.45 -16.28 -9.04
N LEU A 65 12.31 -16.50 -10.35
CA LEU A 65 13.25 -16.02 -11.36
C LEU A 65 13.00 -14.54 -11.72
N ASN A 66 11.78 -14.02 -11.54
CA ASN A 66 11.41 -12.62 -11.76
C ASN A 66 10.63 -12.05 -10.55
N PRO A 67 11.30 -11.78 -9.42
CA PRO A 67 10.64 -11.31 -8.19
C PRO A 67 9.95 -9.93 -8.34
N GLY A 68 10.25 -9.18 -9.40
CA GLY A 68 9.64 -7.88 -9.69
C GLY A 68 8.24 -7.93 -10.34
N THR A 69 7.76 -9.10 -10.77
CA THR A 69 6.50 -9.23 -11.55
C THR A 69 5.45 -10.15 -10.92
N ALA A 70 5.72 -10.74 -9.76
CA ALA A 70 4.88 -11.80 -9.22
C ALA A 70 3.90 -11.33 -8.14
N ARG A 71 2.62 -11.68 -8.32
CA ARG A 71 1.61 -11.69 -7.27
C ARG A 71 1.48 -13.12 -6.73
N PHE A 72 1.78 -13.34 -5.46
CA PHE A 72 1.69 -14.66 -4.77
C PHE A 72 0.23 -15.08 -4.47
N ASP A 73 -0.74 -14.52 -5.19
CA ASP A 73 -2.13 -14.50 -4.79
C ASP A 73 -3.01 -15.57 -5.44
N THR A 74 -2.46 -16.45 -6.27
CA THR A 74 -3.26 -17.55 -6.83
C THR A 74 -3.17 -18.76 -5.89
N PRO A 75 -4.29 -19.21 -5.27
CA PRO A 75 -4.28 -20.44 -4.50
C PRO A 75 -3.90 -21.60 -5.43
N LEU A 76 -2.92 -22.39 -4.97
CA LEU A 76 -2.40 -23.55 -5.69
C LEU A 76 -3.52 -24.58 -5.85
N ARG A 77 -3.70 -25.09 -7.07
CA ARG A 77 -4.73 -26.09 -7.39
C ARG A 77 -4.36 -27.41 -6.73
N THR A 78 -5.10 -27.80 -5.69
CA THR A 78 -5.02 -29.15 -5.11
C THR A 78 -5.99 -30.06 -5.86
N ASP A 79 -5.50 -31.13 -6.47
CA ASP A 79 -6.39 -32.16 -7.02
C ASP A 79 -7.22 -32.82 -5.91
N PRO A 80 -8.51 -33.15 -6.17
CA PRO A 80 -9.40 -33.67 -5.14
C PRO A 80 -9.03 -35.11 -4.76
N THR A 81 -8.79 -35.30 -3.46
CA THR A 81 -8.72 -36.61 -2.79
C THR A 81 -10.14 -37.16 -2.58
N PRO A 82 -10.40 -38.47 -2.76
CA PRO A 82 -11.75 -39.02 -2.63
C PRO A 82 -12.29 -38.98 -1.19
N PRO A 83 -13.63 -38.86 -1.01
CA PRO A 83 -14.25 -38.54 0.27
C PRO A 83 -14.31 -39.73 1.24
N ARG A 84 -14.15 -39.44 2.54
CA ARG A 84 -14.43 -40.33 3.67
C ARG A 84 -15.73 -39.89 4.38
N PRO A 85 -16.46 -40.80 5.03
CA PRO A 85 -17.86 -40.61 5.39
C PRO A 85 -18.08 -39.69 6.61
N GLU A 86 -19.25 -39.06 6.56
CA GLU A 86 -19.78 -37.98 7.39
C GLU A 86 -20.06 -38.40 8.84
N VAL A 87 -19.82 -37.47 9.77
CA VAL A 87 -20.30 -37.53 11.16
C VAL A 87 -21.04 -36.22 11.44
N ASP A 88 -22.29 -36.38 11.88
CA ASP A 88 -23.31 -35.36 12.19
C ASP A 88 -22.83 -34.29 13.21
N PRO A 89 -23.06 -32.99 12.96
CA PRO A 89 -22.93 -31.95 13.97
C PRO A 89 -24.30 -31.41 14.37
N ALA A 90 -24.78 -31.80 15.55
CA ALA A 90 -25.85 -31.10 16.24
C ALA A 90 -25.27 -30.19 17.33
N GLU A 91 -25.79 -28.97 17.37
CA GLU A 91 -25.71 -27.97 18.43
C GLU A 91 -24.34 -27.31 18.69
N ILE A 92 -24.26 -26.01 18.44
CA ILE A 92 -24.22 -24.98 19.51
C ILE A 92 -24.37 -23.60 18.86
N THR A 93 -25.51 -22.99 19.17
CA THR A 93 -25.85 -21.60 18.88
C THR A 93 -25.46 -20.77 20.10
N ALA A 94 -24.63 -19.73 19.94
CA ALA A 94 -24.49 -18.64 20.91
C ALA A 94 -23.89 -17.38 20.26
N GLU A 95 -24.81 -16.50 19.85
CA GLU A 95 -24.82 -15.04 20.06
C GLU A 95 -23.54 -14.40 20.64
N ILE A 96 -22.81 -13.60 19.84
CA ILE A 96 -21.89 -12.56 20.32
C ILE A 96 -22.14 -11.27 19.56
N ALA A 97 -22.35 -10.22 20.36
CA ALA A 97 -22.70 -8.86 19.99
C ALA A 97 -21.62 -8.12 19.17
N ALA A 98 -22.10 -7.17 18.38
CA ALA A 98 -21.34 -6.27 17.52
C ALA A 98 -20.20 -5.54 18.26
N ILE A 99 -18.96 -5.82 17.82
CA ILE A 99 -17.80 -4.94 18.01
C ILE A 99 -17.53 -4.33 16.63
N GLN A 100 -17.80 -3.03 16.47
CA GLN A 100 -17.27 -2.24 15.36
C GLN A 100 -15.76 -2.08 15.56
N THR A 101 -14.99 -3.03 15.05
CA THR A 101 -13.55 -2.88 14.81
C THR A 101 -13.40 -2.33 13.39
N ASP A 102 -12.98 -1.07 13.27
CA ASP A 102 -12.39 -0.48 12.05
C ASP A 102 -11.08 -1.23 11.77
N ALA A 103 -11.19 -2.45 11.25
CA ALA A 103 -10.04 -3.17 10.72
C ALA A 103 -9.54 -2.37 9.50
N ARG A 104 -8.30 -1.90 9.62
CA ARG A 104 -7.28 -1.80 8.57
C ARG A 104 -7.38 -2.85 7.49
N GLU A 105 -8.47 -2.94 6.73
CA GLU A 105 -8.58 -3.94 5.68
C GLU A 105 -7.57 -3.53 4.60
N PRO A 106 -6.46 -4.28 4.44
CA PRO A 106 -5.62 -4.07 3.29
C PRO A 106 -6.53 -4.23 2.08
N LEU A 107 -6.42 -3.33 1.09
CA LEU A 107 -7.17 -3.44 -0.16
C LEU A 107 -6.59 -4.59 -1.02
N GLY A 108 -6.49 -5.77 -0.42
CA GLY A 108 -5.88 -7.00 -0.88
C GLY A 108 -6.15 -8.13 0.14
N LYS A 109 -7.32 -8.80 -0.04
CA LYS A 109 -7.73 -10.11 0.51
C LYS A 109 -7.97 -10.19 2.03
N THR A 110 -9.06 -10.75 2.56
CA THR A 110 -9.91 -11.90 2.17
C THR A 110 -11.28 -11.78 2.85
N ALA A 111 -12.37 -11.99 2.11
CA ALA A 111 -13.70 -12.24 2.68
C ALA A 111 -13.75 -13.64 3.35
N PRO A 112 -14.51 -13.82 4.45
CA PRO A 112 -14.78 -15.14 5.00
C PRO A 112 -15.82 -15.85 4.15
N GLU A 113 -15.48 -17.05 3.70
CA GLU A 113 -16.39 -18.00 3.08
C GLU A 113 -17.45 -18.40 4.11
N THR A 114 -18.58 -17.71 4.08
CA THR A 114 -19.78 -18.10 4.85
C THR A 114 -20.73 -18.72 3.85
N THR A 115 -20.83 -20.03 3.89
CA THR A 115 -21.84 -20.82 3.18
C THR A 115 -23.22 -20.29 3.54
N ARG A 116 -23.90 -19.62 2.59
CA ARG A 116 -25.34 -19.45 2.64
C ARG A 116 -25.92 -19.45 1.24
N ASP A 117 -26.70 -20.50 1.00
CA ASP A 117 -27.58 -20.71 -0.14
C ASP A 117 -28.36 -19.47 -0.55
N SER A 118 -28.53 -19.37 -1.87
CA SER A 118 -29.65 -18.72 -2.56
C SER A 118 -29.75 -17.18 -2.46
N LEU A 119 -28.93 -16.45 -3.22
CA LEU A 119 -29.28 -15.12 -3.75
C LEU A 119 -28.54 -14.88 -5.09
N ASP A 120 -29.34 -14.64 -6.13
CA ASP A 120 -29.09 -14.18 -7.50
C ASP A 120 -27.64 -13.88 -7.95
N PRO A 121 -27.04 -14.64 -8.90
CA PRO A 121 -25.66 -14.46 -9.34
C PRO A 121 -25.39 -13.31 -10.34
N ASP A 122 -26.41 -12.57 -10.80
CA ASP A 122 -26.25 -11.64 -11.93
C ASP A 122 -26.19 -10.13 -11.58
N HIS A 123 -26.02 -9.75 -10.30
CA HIS A 123 -25.96 -8.32 -9.95
C HIS A 123 -25.06 -7.97 -8.76
N PHE A 124 -23.79 -8.36 -8.81
CA PHE A 124 -22.74 -7.62 -8.10
C PHE A 124 -22.12 -6.62 -9.07
N ASP A 125 -22.71 -5.43 -9.14
CA ASP A 125 -22.08 -4.22 -9.71
C ASP A 125 -20.86 -3.87 -8.85
N PHE A 126 -19.73 -4.54 -9.11
CA PHE A 126 -18.43 -3.94 -8.78
C PHE A 126 -18.25 -2.81 -9.79
N PRO A 127 -18.20 -1.54 -9.37
CA PRO A 127 -17.81 -0.49 -10.29
C PRO A 127 -16.37 -0.79 -10.72
N ASP A 128 -16.20 -1.34 -11.91
CA ASP A 128 -14.91 -1.54 -12.60
C ASP A 128 -14.19 -0.19 -12.87
N GLU A 129 -14.85 0.93 -12.58
CA GLU A 129 -14.23 2.25 -12.60
C GLU A 129 -13.35 2.45 -11.36
N LEU A 130 -12.04 2.34 -11.58
CA LEU A 130 -11.03 2.93 -10.71
C LEU A 130 -11.47 4.36 -10.33
N PRO A 131 -11.49 4.70 -9.03
CA PRO A 131 -11.88 6.03 -8.61
C PRO A 131 -11.04 7.07 -9.36
N PRO A 132 -11.65 8.18 -9.81
CA PRO A 132 -10.94 9.18 -10.58
C PRO A 132 -9.71 9.67 -9.81
N PRO A 133 -8.59 9.93 -10.49
CA PRO A 133 -7.35 10.29 -9.84
C PRO A 133 -7.56 11.51 -8.95
N PRO A 134 -7.00 11.52 -7.73
CA PRO A 134 -7.19 12.61 -6.79
C PRO A 134 -6.70 13.92 -7.41
N ARG A 135 -7.47 14.97 -7.16
CA ARG A 135 -7.21 16.31 -7.66
C ARG A 135 -5.80 16.79 -7.30
N GLY A 136 -5.03 17.22 -8.29
CA GLY A 136 -3.67 17.73 -8.06
C GLY A 136 -2.60 16.65 -7.89
N GLN A 137 -2.88 15.41 -8.32
CA GLN A 137 -1.86 14.41 -8.57
C GLN A 137 -0.86 14.94 -9.62
N ARG A 138 0.43 14.79 -9.32
CA ARG A 138 1.55 15.19 -10.17
C ARG A 138 2.10 13.99 -10.95
N PRO A 139 2.93 14.21 -11.98
CA PRO A 139 3.58 13.13 -12.73
C PRO A 139 4.48 12.22 -11.87
N ASP A 140 5.01 12.75 -10.76
CA ASP A 140 5.79 11.99 -9.76
C ASP A 140 4.91 11.17 -8.80
N GLY A 141 3.59 11.18 -9.04
CA GLY A 141 2.54 10.52 -8.26
C GLY A 141 2.25 11.13 -6.88
N THR A 142 2.90 12.24 -6.54
CA THR A 142 2.56 13.01 -5.34
C THR A 142 1.28 13.81 -5.54
N ILE A 143 0.51 13.97 -4.48
CA ILE A 143 -0.77 14.67 -4.48
C ILE A 143 -0.57 15.98 -3.72
N ARG A 144 -0.81 17.10 -4.43
CA ARG A 144 -0.77 18.43 -3.80
C ARG A 144 -1.94 18.56 -2.85
N THR A 145 -1.66 18.92 -1.60
CA THR A 145 -2.70 19.27 -0.62
C THR A 145 -2.80 20.78 -0.47
N THR A 146 -4.01 21.30 -0.28
CA THR A 146 -4.24 22.75 -0.14
C THR A 146 -3.51 23.34 1.08
N GLY A 147 -3.16 24.63 0.98
CA GLY A 147 -3.21 25.52 2.13
C GLY A 147 -1.94 25.77 2.93
N TRP A 148 -0.80 25.15 2.62
CA TRP A 148 0.36 25.26 3.52
C TRP A 148 1.72 25.38 2.81
N LEU A 149 2.56 26.26 3.34
CA LEU A 149 4.00 26.35 3.14
C LEU A 149 4.68 25.74 4.36
N GLN A 150 5.79 25.03 4.15
CA GLN A 150 6.59 24.51 5.25
C GLN A 150 7.87 25.35 5.40
N LEU A 151 8.03 25.99 6.56
CA LEU A 151 9.27 26.68 6.94
C LEU A 151 9.94 25.88 8.05
N GLY A 152 10.93 25.06 7.68
CA GLY A 152 11.56 24.11 8.60
C GLY A 152 10.59 23.04 9.09
N ARG A 153 10.36 22.98 10.40
CA ARG A 153 9.40 22.06 11.04
C ARG A 153 8.01 22.67 11.23
N HIS A 154 7.85 23.96 10.94
CA HIS A 154 6.60 24.67 11.20
C HIS A 154 5.77 24.77 9.92
N PRO A 155 4.55 24.23 9.94
CA PRO A 155 3.60 24.45 8.86
C PRO A 155 2.98 25.84 9.00
N ILE A 156 3.01 26.60 7.92
CA ILE A 156 2.43 27.94 7.86
C ILE A 156 1.40 27.99 6.76
N SER A 157 0.23 28.55 7.04
CA SER A 157 -0.81 28.69 6.02
C SER A 157 -0.32 29.59 4.89
N SER A 158 -0.35 29.09 3.65
CA SER A 158 0.03 29.92 2.50
C SER A 158 -1.00 31.02 2.20
N GLY A 159 -2.24 30.86 2.67
CA GLY A 159 -3.26 31.91 2.65
C GLY A 159 -2.93 33.07 3.60
N ILE A 160 -2.38 32.78 4.80
CA ILE A 160 -1.91 33.82 5.73
C ILE A 160 -0.80 34.64 5.08
N TRP A 161 0.17 34.00 4.41
CA TRP A 161 1.22 34.71 3.68
C TRP A 161 0.66 35.58 2.56
N ALA A 162 -0.34 35.10 1.82
CA ALA A 162 -1.01 35.91 0.80
C ALA A 162 -1.69 37.14 1.41
N ALA A 163 -2.37 36.98 2.55
CA ALA A 163 -3.00 38.08 3.27
C ALA A 163 -1.96 39.09 3.79
N LEU A 164 -0.86 38.61 4.40
CA LEU A 164 0.24 39.45 4.88
C LEU A 164 0.92 40.22 3.73
N ALA A 165 1.09 39.58 2.57
CA ALA A 165 1.62 40.23 1.38
C ALA A 165 0.71 41.33 0.84
N GLY A 166 -0.61 41.24 1.07
CA GLY A 166 -1.56 42.33 0.79
C GLY A 166 -1.62 43.38 1.90
N ALA A 167 -1.39 43.00 3.16
CA ALA A 167 -1.42 43.89 4.32
C ALA A 167 -0.28 44.90 4.30
N ALA A 168 0.95 44.46 3.96
CA ALA A 168 2.10 45.35 3.89
C ALA A 168 1.90 46.57 2.95
N PRO A 169 1.50 46.41 1.68
CA PRO A 169 1.18 47.55 0.82
C PRO A 169 -0.09 48.27 1.26
N GLY A 170 -1.09 47.59 1.84
CA GLY A 170 -2.28 48.23 2.40
C GLY A 170 -1.96 49.23 3.50
N LEU A 171 -1.06 48.87 4.42
CA LEU A 171 -0.58 49.78 5.45
C LEU A 171 0.28 50.91 4.88
N ALA A 172 1.15 50.61 3.91
CA ALA A 172 2.00 51.62 3.27
C ALA A 172 1.19 52.68 2.48
N LEU A 173 -0.03 52.35 2.07
CA LEU A 173 -0.92 53.22 1.28
C LEU A 173 -2.08 53.81 2.11
N VAL A 174 -2.01 53.75 3.45
CA VAL A 174 -3.12 54.18 4.31
C VAL A 174 -3.50 55.66 4.12
N ASP A 175 -2.51 56.52 3.84
CA ASP A 175 -2.73 57.96 3.59
C ASP A 175 -3.47 58.24 2.28
N LEU A 176 -3.42 57.31 1.32
CA LEU A 176 -4.16 57.42 0.07
C LEU A 176 -5.64 57.07 0.28
N ALA A 177 -5.91 56.02 1.05
CA ALA A 177 -7.27 55.63 1.42
C ALA A 177 -7.27 54.73 2.67
N ALA A 178 -8.04 55.13 3.68
CA ALA A 178 -8.12 54.46 4.97
C ALA A 178 -8.66 53.01 4.91
N TRP A 179 -9.32 52.61 3.82
CA TRP A 179 -9.86 51.25 3.65
C TRP A 179 -8.87 50.24 3.02
N LEU A 180 -7.75 50.71 2.45
CA LEU A 180 -6.75 49.85 1.79
C LEU A 180 -6.13 48.78 2.71
N PRO A 181 -5.83 49.05 4.00
CA PRO A 181 -5.35 48.03 4.93
C PRO A 181 -6.29 46.84 5.10
N LEU A 182 -7.59 47.02 4.85
CA LEU A 182 -8.58 45.94 4.93
C LEU A 182 -8.78 45.24 3.58
N ALA A 183 -8.89 46.01 2.49
CA ALA A 183 -9.23 45.45 1.20
C ALA A 183 -8.07 44.72 0.51
N LEU A 184 -6.83 45.21 0.61
CA LEU A 184 -5.71 44.56 -0.07
C LEU A 184 -5.42 43.14 0.46
N PRO A 185 -5.39 42.88 1.78
CA PRO A 185 -5.32 41.50 2.29
C PRO A 185 -6.46 40.61 1.82
N ALA A 186 -7.69 41.14 1.77
CA ALA A 186 -8.86 40.41 1.31
C ALA A 186 -8.75 40.04 -0.18
N LEU A 187 -8.30 40.98 -1.01
CA LEU A 187 -8.07 40.77 -2.44
C LEU A 187 -6.94 39.78 -2.71
N THR A 188 -5.80 39.90 -2.02
CA THR A 188 -4.69 38.95 -2.21
C THR A 188 -5.05 37.55 -1.71
N CYS A 189 -5.79 37.44 -0.61
CA CYS A 189 -6.28 36.17 -0.10
C CYS A 189 -7.30 35.51 -1.06
N THR A 190 -8.26 36.29 -1.59
CA THR A 190 -9.23 35.78 -2.57
C THR A 190 -8.56 35.38 -3.89
N ALA A 191 -7.59 36.16 -4.38
CA ALA A 191 -6.79 35.81 -5.55
C ALA A 191 -5.96 34.52 -5.33
N TRP A 192 -5.35 34.37 -4.15
CA TRP A 192 -4.65 33.14 -3.78
C TRP A 192 -5.60 31.93 -3.73
N TYR A 193 -6.78 32.08 -3.14
CA TYR A 193 -7.80 31.04 -3.07
C TYR A 193 -8.29 30.63 -4.48
N ALA A 194 -8.61 31.61 -5.33
CA ALA A 194 -8.99 31.37 -6.72
C ALA A 194 -7.88 30.61 -7.48
N THR A 195 -6.62 31.02 -7.30
CA THR A 195 -5.46 30.37 -7.93
C THR A 195 -5.31 28.91 -7.48
N THR A 196 -5.43 28.65 -6.18
CA THR A 196 -5.31 27.28 -5.63
C THR A 196 -6.52 26.41 -5.94
N ARG A 197 -7.70 26.99 -6.16
CA ARG A 197 -8.91 26.25 -6.51
C ARG A 197 -9.03 25.94 -8.00
N TRP A 198 -8.66 26.88 -8.87
CA TRP A 198 -8.92 26.79 -10.31
C TRP A 198 -7.67 26.52 -11.15
N LEU A 199 -6.56 27.20 -10.88
CA LEU A 199 -5.35 27.09 -11.70
C LEU A 199 -4.45 25.93 -11.27
N ARG A 200 -4.37 25.69 -9.96
CA ARG A 200 -3.50 24.67 -9.36
C ARG A 200 -4.29 23.86 -8.33
N PRO A 201 -5.30 23.12 -8.80
CA PRO A 201 -6.22 22.41 -7.93
C PRO A 201 -5.45 21.44 -7.02
N ALA A 202 -5.83 21.40 -5.75
CA ALA A 202 -5.21 20.57 -4.73
C ALA A 202 -6.28 19.80 -3.95
N SER A 203 -5.95 18.59 -3.51
CA SER A 203 -6.87 17.73 -2.76
C SER A 203 -6.96 18.15 -1.29
N PRO A 204 -8.16 18.10 -0.68
CA PRO A 204 -8.30 18.10 0.77
C PRO A 204 -7.67 16.81 1.32
N ALA A 205 -6.81 16.94 2.33
CA ALA A 205 -6.23 15.82 3.04
C ALA A 205 -6.42 16.01 4.55
N ILE A 206 -7.13 15.07 5.17
CA ILE A 206 -7.42 15.08 6.60
C ILE A 206 -6.50 14.06 7.27
N ASN A 207 -5.73 14.51 8.26
CA ASN A 207 -4.87 13.62 9.04
C ASN A 207 -5.76 12.74 9.91
N ARG A 208 -5.63 11.41 9.76
CA ARG A 208 -6.36 10.44 10.58
C ARG A 208 -5.54 10.07 11.81
N GLU A 209 -4.37 9.51 11.57
CA GLU A 209 -3.53 8.96 12.64
C GLU A 209 -2.04 8.96 12.26
N ARG A 210 -1.20 8.40 13.15
CA ARG A 210 0.24 8.29 12.97
C ARG A 210 0.67 6.82 13.05
N LEU A 211 1.07 6.27 11.91
CA LEU A 211 1.59 4.91 11.78
C LEU A 211 3.12 4.94 11.78
N ARG A 212 3.78 3.83 12.15
CA ARG A 212 5.23 3.72 11.92
C ARG A 212 5.50 3.45 10.44
N ALA A 213 6.71 3.81 9.99
CA ALA A 213 7.08 3.66 8.58
C ALA A 213 7.14 2.19 8.15
N ASP A 214 7.52 1.28 9.05
CA ASP A 214 7.54 -0.16 8.82
C ASP A 214 6.16 -0.83 8.83
N GLU A 215 5.16 -0.18 9.41
CA GLU A 215 3.78 -0.64 9.46
C GLU A 215 2.97 -0.20 8.22
N LEU A 216 3.52 0.69 7.39
CA LEU A 216 2.82 1.24 6.23
C LEU A 216 2.45 0.14 5.23
N LEU A 217 1.23 0.19 4.73
CA LEU A 217 0.71 -0.77 3.76
C LEU A 217 0.63 -0.17 2.36
N PRO A 218 0.79 -0.98 1.30
CA PRO A 218 0.46 -0.56 -0.06
C PRO A 218 -0.97 0.01 -0.15
N GLY A 219 -1.11 1.17 -0.78
CA GLY A 219 -2.36 1.93 -0.87
C GLY A 219 -2.50 3.03 0.17
N ASP A 220 -1.71 3.03 1.25
CA ASP A 220 -1.83 4.04 2.30
C ASP A 220 -1.47 5.45 1.78
N PRO A 221 -2.36 6.45 1.92
CA PRO A 221 -2.02 7.83 1.63
C PRO A 221 -1.27 8.42 2.83
N VAL A 222 -0.01 8.82 2.64
CA VAL A 222 0.83 9.34 3.71
C VAL A 222 1.40 10.72 3.38
N ARG A 223 1.52 11.59 4.38
CA ARG A 223 2.24 12.85 4.19
C ARG A 223 3.74 12.63 4.17
N LEU A 224 4.36 13.10 3.09
CA LEU A 224 5.79 12.96 2.88
C LEU A 224 6.62 13.85 3.83
N HIS A 225 6.04 14.97 4.28
CA HIS A 225 6.76 15.98 5.07
C HIS A 225 5.97 16.40 6.31
N GLY A 226 5.95 15.53 7.32
CA GLY A 226 5.29 15.82 8.60
C GLY A 226 3.76 15.96 8.48
N PRO A 227 3.10 16.71 9.37
CA PRO A 227 1.63 16.77 9.43
C PRO A 227 1.01 17.56 8.29
N ILE A 228 1.81 18.28 7.51
CA ILE A 228 1.36 19.28 6.56
C ILE A 228 2.37 19.30 5.40
N GLY A 229 2.04 18.55 4.35
CA GLY A 229 2.90 18.32 3.20
C GLY A 229 2.18 17.55 2.11
N PRO A 230 2.79 17.42 0.91
CA PRO A 230 2.23 16.61 -0.16
C PRO A 230 2.03 15.17 0.31
N VAL A 231 1.05 14.52 -0.30
CA VAL A 231 0.67 13.15 0.02
C VAL A 231 1.26 12.23 -1.03
N GLY A 232 1.93 11.17 -0.61
CA GLY A 232 2.30 10.05 -1.47
C GLY A 232 1.39 8.88 -1.17
N ILE A 233 1.01 8.13 -2.19
CA ILE A 233 0.34 6.83 -2.00
C ILE A 233 1.45 5.79 -1.91
N VAL A 234 1.49 5.03 -0.82
CA VAL A 234 2.49 3.96 -0.65
C VAL A 234 2.23 2.89 -1.70
N GLU A 235 3.26 2.54 -2.46
CA GLU A 235 3.21 1.43 -3.42
C GLU A 235 3.86 0.19 -2.83
N GLN A 236 4.99 0.35 -2.15
CA GLN A 236 5.73 -0.75 -1.55
C GLN A 236 6.56 -0.26 -0.37
N VAL A 237 6.67 -1.09 0.66
CA VAL A 237 7.60 -0.90 1.76
C VAL A 237 8.56 -2.08 1.77
N THR A 238 9.86 -1.80 1.63
CA THR A 238 10.90 -2.82 1.72
C THR A 238 11.87 -2.50 2.85
N PRO A 239 12.35 -3.50 3.60
CA PRO A 239 13.45 -3.28 4.54
C PRO A 239 14.71 -2.86 3.75
N ASP A 240 15.39 -1.80 4.21
CA ASP A 240 16.64 -1.32 3.62
C ASP A 240 17.84 -1.68 4.52
N THR A 241 17.72 -1.36 5.82
CA THR A 241 18.65 -1.79 6.88
C THR A 241 17.84 -2.16 8.13
N GLU A 242 18.46 -2.73 9.16
CA GLU A 242 17.76 -3.09 10.41
C GLU A 242 16.96 -1.94 11.04
N GLN A 243 17.38 -0.69 10.80
CA GLN A 243 16.73 0.50 11.37
C GLN A 243 16.01 1.36 10.32
N HIS A 244 16.05 1.00 9.04
CA HIS A 244 15.46 1.82 7.97
C HIS A 244 14.63 0.99 7.01
N VAL A 245 13.52 1.58 6.59
CA VAL A 245 12.65 1.06 5.53
C VAL A 245 12.69 1.98 4.32
N ARG A 246 12.68 1.38 3.14
CA ARG A 246 12.52 2.07 1.87
C ARG A 246 11.06 2.02 1.47
N VAL A 247 10.42 3.17 1.48
CA VAL A 247 9.04 3.36 1.05
C VAL A 247 9.04 3.88 -0.38
N ARG A 248 8.48 3.10 -1.30
CA ARG A 248 8.24 3.50 -2.69
C ARG A 248 6.81 4.01 -2.80
N PHE A 249 6.64 5.13 -3.48
CA PHE A 249 5.34 5.75 -3.72
C PHE A 249 4.89 5.54 -5.16
N THR A 250 3.58 5.53 -5.37
CA THR A 250 2.98 5.60 -6.70
C THR A 250 3.60 6.78 -7.44
N GLY A 251 4.07 6.56 -8.68
CA GLY A 251 4.83 7.55 -9.46
C GLY A 251 6.36 7.40 -9.40
N GLY A 252 6.87 6.37 -8.72
CA GLY A 252 8.27 5.93 -8.81
C GLY A 252 9.23 6.68 -7.89
N THR A 253 8.74 7.65 -7.11
CA THR A 253 9.55 8.27 -6.05
C THR A 253 9.72 7.31 -4.88
N HIS A 254 10.87 7.36 -4.21
CA HIS A 254 11.13 6.55 -3.02
C HIS A 254 11.76 7.38 -1.92
N ARG A 255 11.60 6.92 -0.67
CA ARG A 255 12.24 7.50 0.51
C ARG A 255 12.75 6.41 1.42
N VAL A 256 13.92 6.65 1.99
CA VAL A 256 14.44 5.86 3.10
C VAL A 256 14.05 6.59 4.38
N LEU A 257 13.32 5.90 5.25
CA LEU A 257 12.83 6.41 6.52
C LEU A 257 13.32 5.49 7.64
N PRO A 258 13.61 6.00 8.84
CA PRO A 258 13.76 5.15 10.02
C PRO A 258 12.51 4.29 10.20
N ALA A 259 12.67 3.01 10.55
CA ALA A 259 11.56 2.07 10.68
C ALA A 259 10.50 2.55 11.70
N ASP A 260 10.95 3.21 12.77
CA ASP A 260 10.11 3.79 13.82
C ASP A 260 9.56 5.19 13.50
N ALA A 261 9.91 5.76 12.34
CA ALA A 261 9.47 7.10 11.96
C ALA A 261 7.94 7.16 11.86
N ARG A 262 7.34 8.15 12.53
CA ARG A 262 5.89 8.33 12.54
C ARG A 262 5.40 9.05 11.30
N CYS A 263 4.72 8.32 10.42
CA CYS A 263 4.09 8.81 9.20
C CYS A 263 2.62 9.19 9.46
N HIS A 264 2.19 10.33 8.92
CA HIS A 264 0.80 10.76 9.03
C HIS A 264 -0.04 10.14 7.93
N LEU A 265 -0.94 9.23 8.31
CA LEU A 265 -1.92 8.66 7.40
C LEU A 265 -3.03 9.68 7.16
N VAL A 266 -3.39 9.86 5.91
CA VAL A 266 -4.39 10.85 5.51
C VAL A 266 -5.53 10.22 4.75
N HIS A 267 -6.69 10.82 4.91
CA HIS A 267 -7.84 10.56 4.06
C HIS A 267 -7.92 11.66 3.00
N LEU A 268 -7.86 11.27 1.74
CA LEU A 268 -8.02 12.16 0.59
C LEU A 268 -9.50 12.23 0.23
N ARG A 269 -10.03 13.45 0.14
CA ARG A 269 -11.39 13.67 -0.35
C ARG A 269 -11.32 13.90 -1.87
N ALA A 270 -12.07 13.12 -2.63
CA ALA A 270 -12.24 13.30 -4.07
C ALA A 270 -12.96 14.64 -4.38
#